data_AF-A0A3N4K6G1-F1
#
_entry.id   AF-A0A3N4K6G1-F1
#
_cell.length_a   1.000
_cell.length_b   1.000
_cell.length_c   1.000
_cell.angle_alpha   90.00
_cell.angle_beta   90.00
_cell.angle_gamma   90.00
#
_symmetry.space_group_name_H-M   'P 1'
#
loop_
_entity.id
_entity.type
_entity.pdbx_description
1 polymer ?
#
loop_
_entity_poly.entity_id
_entity_poly.type
_entity_poly.pdbx_seq_one_letter_code
_entity_poly.pdbx_strand_id
1 'polypeptide(L)' 'MQQRKNSKRRELTEEERVPVILLYKEGKTYHKIGEEIGTSRTTVGRIVRCYEETASESN' A
#
# COMPACT_ATOMS: atom_id res chain seq x y z
N MET A 1 -16.57 -13.09 -14.30
CA MET A 1 -15.62 -11.97 -14.48
C MET A 1 -14.50 -12.16 -13.45
N GLN A 2 -13.43 -12.89 -13.76
CA GLN A 2 -12.22 -12.86 -12.91
C GLN A 2 -11.01 -12.75 -13.85
N GLN A 3 -10.25 -11.69 -13.63
CA GLN A 3 -9.32 -11.16 -14.61
C GLN A 3 -8.10 -12.05 -14.81
N ARG A 4 -7.61 -11.99 -16.04
CA ARG A 4 -6.51 -12.75 -16.61
C ARG A 4 -5.18 -12.37 -15.95
N LYS A 5 -4.38 -13.38 -15.65
CA LYS A 5 -2.96 -13.26 -15.30
C LYS A 5 -2.23 -12.57 -16.46
N ASN A 6 -1.82 -11.32 -16.30
CA ASN A 6 -0.94 -10.63 -17.24
C ASN A 6 0.39 -10.31 -16.57
N SER A 7 1.44 -10.96 -17.07
CA SER A 7 2.83 -10.65 -16.78
C SER A 7 3.17 -9.29 -17.37
N LYS A 8 3.24 -8.23 -16.55
CA LYS A 8 4.04 -7.00 -16.77
C LYS A 8 3.81 -6.08 -15.57
N ARG A 9 4.88 -5.78 -14.81
CA ARG A 9 4.94 -4.87 -13.64
C ARG A 9 3.67 -4.90 -12.78
N ARG A 10 3.63 -5.69 -11.70
CA ARG A 10 2.52 -5.68 -10.72
C ARG A 10 2.24 -4.23 -10.32
N GLU A 11 1.25 -3.62 -10.96
CA GLU A 11 0.58 -2.44 -10.44
C GLU A 11 -0.01 -2.95 -9.14
N LEU A 12 0.58 -2.56 -8.01
CA LEU A 12 -0.01 -2.86 -6.71
C LEU A 12 -1.41 -2.28 -6.74
N THR A 13 -2.38 -3.16 -6.91
CA THR A 13 -3.79 -2.89 -7.01
C THR A 13 -4.18 -2.04 -5.79
N GLU A 14 -4.91 -0.95 -6.00
CA GLU A 14 -5.22 0.04 -4.95
C GLU A 14 -5.85 -0.60 -3.70
N GLU A 15 -6.56 -1.71 -3.87
CA GLU A 15 -7.10 -2.59 -2.82
C GLU A 15 -6.07 -3.03 -1.77
N GLU A 16 -4.78 -3.19 -2.11
CA GLU A 16 -3.73 -3.54 -1.13
C GLU A 16 -3.11 -2.31 -0.45
N ARG A 17 -3.28 -1.13 -1.04
CA ARG A 17 -2.76 0.15 -0.49
C ARG A 17 -3.68 0.73 0.56
N VAL A 18 -4.99 0.60 0.37
CA VAL A 18 -6.02 1.07 1.31
C VAL A 18 -5.79 0.55 2.74
N PRO A 19 -5.63 -0.77 2.97
CA PRO A 19 -5.45 -1.27 4.33
C PRO A 19 -4.09 -0.87 4.91
N VAL A 20 -3.03 -0.75 4.09
CA VAL A 20 -1.73 -0.22 4.53
C VAL A 20 -1.86 1.21 5.08
N ILE A 21 -2.61 2.08 4.38
CA ILE A 21 -2.83 3.47 4.79
C ILE A 21 -3.74 3.56 6.01
N LEU A 22 -4.78 2.71 6.11
CA LEU A 22 -5.65 2.65 7.30
C LEU A 22 -4.83 2.32 8.56
N LEU A 23 -4.01 1.29 8.48
CA LEU A 23 -3.19 0.84 9.60
C LEU A 23 -2.08 1.86 9.95
N TYR A 24 -1.57 2.58 8.95
CA TYR A 24 -0.67 3.71 9.16
C TYR A 24 -1.38 4.87 9.90
N LYS A 25 -2.62 5.19 9.52
CA LYS A 25 -3.45 6.18 10.23
C LYS A 25 -3.82 5.76 11.66
N GLU A 26 -3.95 4.47 11.93
CA GLU A 26 -4.07 3.92 13.30
C GLU A 26 -2.78 4.09 14.13
N GLY A 27 -1.65 4.46 13.51
CA GLY A 27 -0.35 4.61 14.19
C GLY A 27 0.40 3.29 14.36
N LYS A 28 0.00 2.22 13.65
CA LYS A 28 0.75 0.95 13.66
C LYS A 28 2.10 1.14 12.98
N THR A 29 3.12 0.45 13.50
CA THR A 29 4.46 0.45 12.91
C THR A 29 4.50 -0.34 11.61
N TYR A 30 5.36 0.06 10.67
CA TYR A 30 5.51 -0.59 9.36
C TYR A 30 5.74 -2.11 9.41
N HIS A 31 6.35 -2.61 10.48
CA HIS A 31 6.52 -4.05 10.71
C HIS A 31 5.18 -4.76 10.91
N LYS A 32 4.35 -4.22 11.82
CA LYS A 32 3.03 -4.77 12.16
C LYS A 32 2.09 -4.73 10.95
N ILE A 33 2.14 -3.62 10.20
CA ILE A 33 1.38 -3.44 8.97
C ILE A 33 1.79 -4.49 7.93
N GLY A 34 3.10 -4.72 7.78
CA GLY A 34 3.62 -5.72 6.87
C GLY A 34 3.21 -7.14 7.25
N GLU A 35 3.23 -7.48 8.54
CA GLU A 35 2.78 -8.78 9.04
C GLU A 35 1.27 -9.00 8.87
N GLU A 36 0.46 -7.97 9.11
CA GLU A 36 -1.01 -8.06 9.04
C GLU A 36 -1.53 -8.17 7.60
N ILE A 37 -0.90 -7.46 6.67
CA ILE A 37 -1.25 -7.49 5.24
C ILE A 37 -0.50 -8.61 4.48
N GLY A 38 0.57 -9.17 5.06
CA GLY A 38 1.47 -10.08 4.35
C GLY A 38 2.38 -9.38 3.33
N THR A 39 2.68 -8.10 3.56
CA THR A 39 3.47 -7.25 2.67
C THR A 39 4.83 -6.90 3.29
N SER A 40 5.89 -6.85 2.48
CA SER A 40 7.22 -6.49 2.98
C SER A 40 7.28 -5.03 3.46
N ARG A 41 8.05 -4.76 4.53
CA ARG A 41 8.28 -3.40 5.08
C ARG A 41 8.69 -2.37 4.02
N THR A 42 9.51 -2.80 3.06
CA THR A 42 9.95 -1.98 1.92
C THR A 42 8.81 -1.60 1.00
N THR A 43 7.84 -2.49 0.78
CA THR A 43 6.63 -2.21 0.00
C THR A 43 5.70 -1.27 0.76
N VAL A 44 5.50 -1.48 2.07
CA VAL A 44 4.73 -0.58 2.93
C VAL A 44 5.26 0.86 2.84
N GLY A 45 6.58 1.05 3.00
CA GLY A 45 7.18 2.38 2.90
C GLY A 45 7.02 3.04 1.53
N ARG A 46 7.05 2.26 0.44
CA ARG A 46 6.79 2.79 -0.92
C ARG A 46 5.33 3.22 -1.09
N ILE A 47 4.38 2.46 -0.54
CA ILE A 47 2.94 2.78 -0.59
C ILE A 47 2.67 4.07 0.19
N VAL A 48 3.18 4.18 1.41
CA VAL A 48 2.99 5.37 2.27
C VAL A 48 3.59 6.62 1.60
N ARG A 49 4.81 6.53 1.08
CA ARG A 49 5.44 7.65 0.34
C ARG A 49 4.63 8.09 -0.87
N CYS A 50 4.10 7.14 -1.64
CA CYS A 50 3.27 7.44 -2.80
C CYS A 50 1.93 8.08 -2.39
N TYR A 51 1.39 7.71 -1.23
CA TYR A 51 0.17 8.30 -0.67
C TYR A 51 0.39 9.74 -0.18
N GLU A 52 1.48 10.01 0.55
CA GLU A 52 1.81 11.36 1.01
C GLU A 52 2.04 12.33 -0.15
N GLU A 53 2.68 11.86 -1.23
CA GLU A 53 2.90 12.66 -2.45
C GLU A 53 1.56 13.07 -3.09
N THR A 54 0.61 12.13 -3.22
CA THR A 54 -0.74 12.43 -3.76
C THR A 54 -1.60 13.28 -2.83
N ALA A 55 -1.38 13.20 -1.51
CA ALA A 55 -2.10 14.02 -0.53
C ALA A 55 -1.61 15.47 -0.52
N SER A 56 -0.35 15.71 -0.89
CA SER A 56 0.25 17.05 -0.97
C SER A 56 -0.22 17.87 -2.16
N GLU A 57 -0.82 17.27 -3.19
CA GLU A 57 -1.34 17.99 -4.38
C GLU A 57 -2.75 18.56 -4.19
N SER A 58 -3.35 18.39 -3.01
CA SER A 58 -4.64 18.99 -2.63
C SER A 58 -4.48 19.99 -1.48
N ASN A 59 -3.75 21.07 -1.70
CA ASN A 59 -3.80 22.27 -0.86
C ASN A 59 -3.60 23.55 -1.67
#